data_AF-A0A6S6TLX7-F1
#
_entry.id   AF-A0A6S6TLX7-F1
#
_cell.length_a   1.000
_cell.length_b   1.000
_cell.length_c   1.000
_cell.angle_alpha   90.00
_cell.angle_beta   90.00
_cell.angle_gamma   90.00
#
_symmetry.space_group_name_H-M   'P 1'
#
loop_
_entity.id
_entity.type
_entity.pdbx_description
1 polymer ?
#
loop_
_entity_poly.entity_id
_entity_poly.type
_entity_poly.pdbx_seq_one_letter_code
_entity_poly.pdbx_strand_id
1 'polypeptide(L)' 'MSYSKSEVAFKEAYEVIPGGVDSPVRAFSSVGGTPVFI' A
#
# COMPACT_ATOMS: atom_id res chain seq x y z
N MET A 1 -2.36 9.19 13.74
CA MET A 1 -2.02 9.75 12.42
C MET A 1 -3.03 9.23 11.43
N SER A 2 -3.64 10.07 10.58
CA SER A 2 -4.57 9.61 9.53
C SER A 2 -3.81 9.52 8.20
N TYR A 3 -3.88 8.37 7.52
CA TYR A 3 -3.20 8.11 6.24
C TYR A 3 -4.19 7.93 5.09
N SER A 4 -5.30 8.67 5.10
CA SER A 4 -6.39 8.53 4.12
C SER A 4 -5.92 8.63 2.66
N LYS A 5 -4.92 9.47 2.37
CA LYS A 5 -4.33 9.56 1.03
C LYS A 5 -3.57 8.30 0.64
N SER A 6 -2.78 7.73 1.55
CA SER A 6 -2.06 6.47 1.30
C SER A 6 -3.03 5.30 1.15
N GLU A 7 -4.13 5.28 1.89
CA GLU A 7 -5.18 4.26 1.74
C GLU A 7 -5.83 4.29 0.36
N VAL A 8 -6.18 5.48 -0.13
CA VAL A 8 -6.74 5.63 -1.49
C VAL A 8 -5.71 5.25 -2.56
N ALA A 9 -4.48 5.75 -2.45
CA ALA A 9 -3.43 5.45 -3.41
C ALA A 9 -3.05 3.95 -3.42
N PHE A 10 -3.01 3.30 -2.25
CA PHE A 10 -2.74 1.86 -2.17
C PHE A 10 -3.88 1.05 -2.78
N LYS A 11 -5.14 1.46 -2.57
CA LYS A 11 -6.29 0.84 -3.22
C LYS A 11 -6.19 0.94 -4.74
N GLU A 12 -5.85 2.11 -5.28
CA GLU A 12 -5.65 2.29 -6.72
C GLU A 12 -4.48 1.46 -7.26
N ALA A 13 -3.36 1.41 -6.53
CA ALA A 13 -2.20 0.61 -6.92
C ALA A 13 -2.53 -0.89 -6.95
N TYR A 14 -3.37 -1.38 -6.04
CA TYR A 14 -3.76 -2.79 -5.98
C TYR A 14 -4.52 -3.27 -7.22
N GLU A 15 -5.23 -2.36 -7.91
CA GLU A 15 -5.96 -2.67 -9.14
C GLU A 15 -5.03 -2.90 -10.35
N VAL A 16 -3.80 -2.38 -10.31
CA VAL A 16 -2.90 -2.36 -11.49
C VAL A 16 -1.53 -2.98 -11.24
N ILE A 17 -1.10 -3.13 -9.99
CA ILE A 17 0.17 -3.76 -9.60
C ILE A 17 -0.16 -4.96 -8.69
N PRO A 18 0.36 -6.17 -8.96
CA PRO A 18 0.16 -7.32 -8.08
C PRO A 18 0.61 -7.01 -6.63
N GLY A 19 -0.33 -7.08 -5.68
CA GLY A 19 -0.08 -6.73 -4.28
C GLY A 19 0.06 -5.23 -4.00
N GLY A 20 -0.24 -4.37 -4.99
CA GLY A 20 -0.18 -2.91 -4.89
C GLY A 20 1.23 -2.31 -4.81
N VAL A 21 2.28 -3.10 -5.08
CA VAL A 21 3.69 -2.68 -4.92
C VAL A 21 4.64 -3.38 -5.89
N ASP A 22 5.73 -2.70 -6.28
CA ASP A 22 6.79 -3.29 -7.15
C ASP A 22 7.75 -4.24 -6.42
N SER A 23 7.64 -4.35 -5.09
CA SER A 23 8.44 -5.28 -4.29
C SER A 23 7.67 -5.73 -3.05
N PRO A 24 7.56 -7.05 -2.75
CA PRO A 24 6.68 -7.58 -1.70
C PRO A 24 6.88 -6.94 -0.32
N VAL A 25 8.11 -6.56 0.04
CA VAL A 25 8.42 -5.93 1.33
C VAL A 25 7.64 -4.63 1.56
N ARG A 26 7.23 -3.95 0.48
CA ARG A 26 6.49 -2.69 0.55
C ARG A 26 5.01 -2.86 0.87
N ALA A 27 4.44 -4.06 0.74
CA ALA A 27 3.02 -4.32 1.02
C ALA A 27 2.69 -4.42 2.52
N PHE A 28 3.68 -4.30 3.40
CA PHE A 28 3.53 -4.34 4.87
C PHE A 28 2.91 -5.63 5.41
N SER A 29 2.90 -6.73 4.62
CA SER A 29 2.21 -7.98 4.99
C SER A 29 2.69 -8.60 6.31
N SER A 30 3.94 -8.38 6.71
CA SER A 30 4.51 -8.90 7.97
C SER A 30 4.13 -8.10 9.22
N VAL A 31 3.74 -6.84 9.06
CA VAL A 31 3.45 -5.92 10.17
C VAL A 31 1.99 -5.46 10.21
N GLY A 32 1.26 -5.68 9.11
CA GLY A 32 -0.12 -5.24 8.93
C GLY A 32 -0.25 -3.74 8.65
N GLY A 33 -1.46 -3.32 8.29
CA GLY A 33 -1.78 -1.94 7.96
C GLY A 33 -1.53 -1.59 6.49
N THR A 34 -1.76 -0.31 6.18
CA THR A 34 -1.60 0.25 4.82
C THR A 34 -0.20 0.84 4.66
N PRO A 35 0.54 0.51 3.58
CA PRO A 35 1.81 1.15 3.27
C PRO A 35 1.68 2.67 3.15
N VAL A 36 2.68 3.40 3.62
CA VAL A 36 2.74 4.86 3.45
C VAL A 36 3.32 5.17 2.07
N PHE A 37 2.58 5.96 1.28
CA PHE A 37 3.04 6.47 0.00
C PHE A 37 3.86 7.74 0.22
N ILE A 38 5.03 7.84 -0.42
CA ILE A 38 6.03 8.93 -0.28
C ILE A 38 6.43 9.50 -1.64
#